data_AF-A0A5N8YVL7-F1
#
_entry.id   AF-A0A5N8YVL7-F1
#
_cell.length_a   1.000
_cell.length_b   1.000
_cell.length_c   1.000
_cell.angle_alpha   90.00
_cell.angle_beta   90.00
_cell.angle_gamma   90.00
#
_symmetry.space_group_name_H-M   'P 1'
#
loop_
_entity.id
_entity.type
_entity.pdbx_description
1 polymer ?
#
loop_
_entity_poly.entity_id
_entity_poly.type
_entity_poly.pdbx_seq_one_letter_code
_entity_poly.pdbx_strand_id
1 'polypeptide(L)'
;MKASGHALVGAVGGIVVGAATNSPVAGVATLLTGIFVDLDHIVEIWLWIVRKTKPTRLFVFFHAWEGLLGLLIIMVFVGNSPLLIGLTVGYGLHVMGDNIFNRARTLAYFFTWRLCHGFRIESFTYQPGETMASGLCQAIPFKGFILPVLSWINARFFKA
;
A
#
# COMPACT_ATOMS: atom_id res chain seq x y z
N MET A 1 2.50 6.87 3.64
CA MET A 1 2.44 7.08 5.09
C MET A 1 3.13 5.86 5.70
N LYS A 2 3.24 5.71 7.02
CA LYS A 2 3.76 4.45 7.59
C LYS A 2 2.65 3.40 7.57
N ALA A 3 2.96 2.10 7.49
CA ALA A 3 1.96 1.03 7.59
C ALA A 3 1.07 1.16 8.84
N SER A 4 1.63 1.61 9.97
CA SER A 4 0.86 1.89 11.20
C SER A 4 -0.13 3.05 11.03
N GLY A 5 0.21 4.05 10.22
CA GLY A 5 -0.70 5.14 9.85
C GLY A 5 -1.83 4.64 8.94
N HIS A 6 -1.52 3.79 7.95
CA HIS A 6 -2.53 3.14 7.11
C HIS A 6 -3.48 2.27 7.93
N ALA A 7 -2.96 1.49 8.88
CA ALA A 7 -3.77 0.71 9.81
C ALA A 7 -4.67 1.58 10.70
N LEU A 8 -4.14 2.70 11.23
CA LEU A 8 -4.94 3.63 12.04
C LEU A 8 -6.04 4.30 11.23
N VAL A 9 -5.71 4.84 10.05
CA VAL A 9 -6.68 5.46 9.14
C VAL A 9 -7.73 4.44 8.69
N GLY A 10 -7.31 3.22 8.35
CA GLY A 10 -8.22 2.12 8.01
C GLY A 10 -9.13 1.72 9.17
N ALA A 11 -8.63 1.68 10.40
CA ALA A 11 -9.43 1.35 11.58
C ALA A 11 -10.48 2.43 11.89
N VAL A 12 -10.06 3.70 11.92
CA VAL A 12 -10.99 4.83 12.12
C VAL A 12 -12.01 4.90 10.99
N GLY A 13 -11.54 4.79 9.74
CA GLY A 13 -12.40 4.74 8.56
C GLY A 13 -13.38 3.58 8.61
N GLY A 14 -12.95 2.39 9.02
CA GLY A 14 -13.80 1.21 9.16
C GLY A 14 -14.91 1.38 10.20
N ILE A 15 -14.61 1.99 11.35
CA ILE A 15 -15.64 2.30 12.35
C ILE A 15 -16.68 3.26 11.76
N VAL A 16 -16.23 4.35 11.11
CA VAL A 16 -17.10 5.37 10.52
C VAL A 16 -17.96 4.78 9.40
N VAL A 17 -17.36 4.08 8.44
CA VAL A 17 -18.06 3.47 7.29
C VAL A 17 -19.03 2.39 7.76
N GLY A 18 -18.61 1.54 8.71
CA GLY A 18 -19.48 0.50 9.26
C GLY A 18 -20.72 1.06 9.94
N ALA A 19 -20.56 2.13 10.73
CA ALA A 19 -21.67 2.84 11.35
C ALA A 19 -22.58 3.53 10.31
N ALA A 20 -21.98 4.26 9.36
CA ALA A 20 -22.73 5.01 8.34
C ALA A 20 -23.53 4.12 7.39
N THR A 21 -23.05 2.90 7.14
CA THR A 21 -23.73 1.92 6.28
C THR A 21 -24.59 0.92 7.05
N ASN A 22 -24.58 0.99 8.39
CA ASN A 22 -25.15 -0.02 9.28
C ASN A 22 -24.70 -1.45 8.91
N SER A 23 -23.43 -1.60 8.53
CA SER A 23 -22.87 -2.86 8.02
C SER A 23 -21.46 -3.13 8.56
N PRO A 24 -21.28 -4.15 9.42
CA PRO A 24 -19.96 -4.58 9.85
C PRO A 24 -19.05 -5.00 8.69
N VAL A 25 -19.63 -5.54 7.62
CA VAL A 25 -18.89 -5.95 6.41
C VAL A 25 -18.20 -4.76 5.76
N ALA A 26 -18.89 -3.62 5.63
CA ALA A 26 -18.30 -2.41 5.05
C ALA A 26 -17.16 -1.87 5.92
N GLY A 27 -17.33 -1.89 7.24
CA GLY A 27 -16.30 -1.45 8.18
C GLY A 27 -15.04 -2.32 8.15
N VAL A 28 -15.22 -3.65 8.21
CA VAL A 28 -14.10 -4.61 8.13
C VAL A 28 -13.40 -4.52 6.78
N ALA A 29 -14.15 -4.43 5.67
CA ALA A 29 -13.58 -4.27 4.34
C ALA A 29 -12.75 -2.97 4.21
N THR A 30 -13.21 -1.87 4.81
CA THR A 30 -12.48 -0.59 4.84
C THR A 30 -11.14 -0.74 5.56
N LEU A 31 -11.14 -1.34 6.76
CA LEU A 31 -9.93 -1.60 7.53
C LEU A 31 -8.94 -2.49 6.76
N LEU A 32 -9.41 -3.65 6.27
CA LEU A 32 -8.56 -4.63 5.60
C LEU A 32 -7.97 -4.06 4.32
N THR A 33 -8.77 -3.35 3.53
CA THR A 33 -8.27 -2.72 2.29
C THR A 33 -7.26 -1.63 2.60
N GLY A 34 -7.50 -0.83 3.65
CA GLY A 34 -6.55 0.17 4.11
C GLY A 34 -5.18 -0.40 4.48
N ILE A 35 -5.09 -1.69 4.84
CA ILE A 35 -3.83 -2.38 5.16
C ILE A 35 -3.27 -3.14 3.96
N PHE A 36 -4.12 -3.85 3.20
CA PHE A 36 -3.67 -4.79 2.17
C PHE A 36 -3.14 -4.13 0.90
N VAL A 37 -3.40 -2.84 0.67
CA VAL A 37 -2.77 -2.10 -0.42
C VAL A 37 -1.24 -2.11 -0.30
N ASP A 38 -0.70 -2.05 0.93
CA ASP A 38 0.76 -2.11 1.19
C ASP A 38 1.41 -3.44 0.78
N LEU A 39 0.64 -4.50 0.50
CA LEU A 39 1.20 -5.80 0.13
C LEU A 39 1.90 -5.79 -1.24
N ASP A 40 1.67 -4.79 -2.07
CA ASP A 40 2.38 -4.65 -3.35
C ASP A 40 3.88 -4.33 -3.17
N HIS A 41 4.32 -3.95 -1.97
CA HIS A 41 5.72 -3.76 -1.61
C HIS A 41 6.50 -5.07 -1.37
N ILE A 42 5.86 -6.24 -1.45
CA ILE A 42 6.50 -7.53 -1.15
C ILE A 42 7.79 -7.74 -1.98
N VAL A 43 7.81 -7.29 -3.24
CA VAL A 43 8.97 -7.44 -4.13
C VAL A 43 10.17 -6.67 -3.60
N GLU A 44 9.99 -5.41 -3.23
CA GLU A 44 11.07 -4.57 -2.71
C GLU A 44 11.51 -5.03 -1.31
N ILE A 45 10.56 -5.48 -0.47
CA ILE A 45 10.85 -6.06 0.84
C ILE A 45 11.73 -7.31 0.66
N TRP A 46 11.39 -8.18 -0.29
CA TRP A 46 12.17 -9.38 -0.58
C TRP A 46 13.58 -9.03 -1.10
N LEU A 47 13.69 -8.11 -2.05
CA LEU A 47 14.98 -7.66 -2.57
C LEU A 47 15.86 -7.08 -1.45
N TRP A 48 15.29 -6.24 -0.61
CA TRP A 48 15.99 -5.58 0.48
C TRP A 48 16.39 -6.55 1.59
N ILE A 49 15.44 -7.34 2.10
CA ILE A 49 15.62 -8.12 3.33
C ILE A 49 16.25 -9.47 3.04
N VAL A 50 15.75 -10.18 2.03
CA VAL A 50 16.17 -11.53 1.71
C VAL A 50 17.42 -11.48 0.85
N ARG A 51 17.37 -10.73 -0.27
CA ARG A 51 18.50 -10.64 -1.21
C ARG A 51 19.56 -9.61 -0.83
N LYS A 52 19.36 -8.82 0.23
CA LYS A 52 20.28 -7.75 0.67
C LYS A 52 20.69 -6.80 -0.47
N THR A 53 19.82 -6.64 -1.46
CA THR A 53 20.06 -5.85 -2.65
C THR A 53 19.20 -4.60 -2.59
N LYS A 54 19.82 -3.42 -2.80
CA LYS A 54 19.08 -2.16 -2.84
C LYS A 54 18.17 -2.17 -4.08
N PRO A 55 16.84 -2.07 -3.93
CA PRO A 55 15.94 -1.99 -5.07
C PRO A 55 16.17 -0.67 -5.82
N THR A 56 16.21 -0.76 -7.15
CA THR A 56 16.32 0.39 -8.09
C THR A 56 14.99 0.70 -8.77
N ARG A 57 14.01 -0.20 -8.61
CA ARG A 57 12.64 -0.07 -9.10
C ARG A 57 11.64 -0.29 -7.97
N LEU A 58 10.46 0.30 -8.10
CA LEU A 58 9.36 0.21 -7.15
C LEU A 58 8.06 -0.24 -7.85
N PHE A 59 7.68 -1.50 -7.64
CA PHE A 59 6.57 -2.21 -8.28
C PHE A 59 5.28 -2.15 -7.43
N VAL A 60 4.83 -0.94 -7.10
CA VAL A 60 3.66 -0.71 -6.21
C VAL A 60 2.33 -0.64 -6.96
N PHE A 61 1.86 -1.76 -7.50
CA PHE A 61 0.68 -1.77 -8.38
C PHE A 61 -0.60 -1.20 -7.77
N PHE A 62 -0.83 -1.41 -6.48
CA PHE A 62 -2.04 -0.99 -5.77
C PHE A 62 -1.99 0.46 -5.30
N HIS A 63 -0.83 1.11 -5.28
CA HIS A 63 -0.72 2.54 -4.97
C HIS A 63 -1.03 3.41 -6.19
N ALA A 64 -2.24 3.27 -6.74
CA ALA A 64 -2.63 3.87 -8.02
C ALA A 64 -4.01 4.52 -7.97
N TRP A 65 -4.13 5.75 -8.45
CA TRP A 65 -5.46 6.39 -8.61
C TRP A 65 -6.35 5.62 -9.59
N GLU A 66 -5.75 4.94 -10.58
CA GLU A 66 -6.48 4.11 -11.53
C GLU A 66 -7.24 2.95 -10.85
N GLY A 67 -6.72 2.40 -9.74
CA GLY A 67 -7.43 1.37 -8.98
C GLY A 67 -8.68 1.91 -8.29
N LEU A 68 -8.61 3.13 -7.75
CA LEU A 68 -9.78 3.81 -7.15
C LEU A 68 -10.83 4.09 -8.22
N LEU A 69 -10.40 4.60 -9.38
CA LEU A 69 -11.28 4.81 -10.52
C LEU A 69 -11.95 3.51 -10.97
N GLY A 70 -11.20 2.40 -11.02
CA GLY A 70 -11.73 1.07 -11.32
C GLY A 70 -12.81 0.63 -10.33
N LEU A 71 -12.58 0.79 -9.02
CA LEU A 71 -13.57 0.47 -7.99
C LEU A 71 -14.85 1.32 -8.11
N LEU A 72 -14.70 2.62 -8.38
CA LEU A 72 -15.85 3.52 -8.62
C LEU A 72 -16.63 3.12 -9.88
N ILE A 73 -15.96 2.74 -10.96
CA ILE A 73 -16.60 2.22 -12.17
C ILE A 73 -17.38 0.94 -11.84
N ILE A 74 -16.79 0.01 -11.10
CA ILE A 74 -17.46 -1.23 -10.69
C ILE A 74 -18.71 -0.89 -9.85
N MET A 75 -18.65 0.08 -8.94
CA MET A 75 -19.81 0.52 -8.16
C MET A 75 -20.95 1.02 -9.04
N VAL A 76 -20.65 1.77 -10.10
CA VAL A 76 -21.67 2.27 -11.04
C VAL A 76 -22.38 1.12 -11.77
N PHE A 77 -21.65 0.07 -12.18
CA PHE A 77 -22.23 -1.01 -13.01
C PHE A 77 -22.76 -2.20 -12.20
N VAL A 78 -22.18 -2.50 -11.05
CA VAL A 78 -22.50 -3.66 -10.21
C VAL A 78 -23.35 -3.27 -8.99
N GLY A 79 -23.38 -1.98 -8.66
CA GLY A 79 -24.13 -1.43 -7.52
C GLY A 79 -23.29 -1.29 -6.26
N ASN A 80 -23.89 -0.67 -5.24
CA ASN A 80 -23.18 -0.20 -4.05
C ASN A 80 -23.31 -1.17 -2.87
N SER A 81 -22.86 -2.42 -3.04
CA SER A 81 -22.87 -3.38 -1.92
C SER A 81 -22.00 -2.90 -0.76
N PRO A 82 -22.31 -3.25 0.51
CA PRO A 82 -21.50 -2.83 1.65
C PRO A 82 -20.03 -3.21 1.55
N LEU A 83 -19.73 -4.39 0.99
CA LEU A 83 -18.37 -4.81 0.69
C LEU A 83 -17.68 -3.84 -0.26
N LEU A 84 -18.32 -3.51 -1.39
CA LEU A 84 -17.73 -2.65 -2.41
C LEU A 84 -17.55 -1.21 -1.93
N ILE A 85 -18.47 -0.70 -1.10
CA ILE A 85 -18.30 0.58 -0.40
C ILE A 85 -17.03 0.53 0.47
N GLY A 86 -16.89 -0.51 1.29
CA GLY A 86 -15.74 -0.65 2.18
C GLY A 86 -14.41 -0.78 1.43
N LEU A 87 -14.37 -1.60 0.37
CA LEU A 87 -13.20 -1.71 -0.51
C LEU A 87 -12.82 -0.34 -1.10
N THR A 88 -13.80 0.39 -1.65
CA THR A 88 -13.58 1.67 -2.33
C THR A 88 -13.10 2.75 -1.35
N VAL A 89 -13.76 2.89 -0.19
CA VAL A 89 -13.38 3.88 0.81
C VAL A 89 -12.02 3.53 1.43
N GLY A 90 -11.78 2.27 1.78
CA GLY A 90 -10.50 1.83 2.34
C GLY A 90 -9.33 2.06 1.38
N TYR A 91 -9.51 1.73 0.10
CA TYR A 91 -8.53 1.98 -0.95
C TYR A 91 -8.28 3.47 -1.15
N GLY A 92 -9.36 4.26 -1.23
CA GLY A 92 -9.28 5.71 -1.40
C GLY A 92 -8.56 6.39 -0.23
N LEU A 93 -8.89 6.03 1.01
CA LEU A 93 -8.22 6.54 2.20
C LEU A 93 -6.71 6.22 2.19
N HIS A 94 -6.35 5.02 1.74
CA HIS A 94 -4.95 4.61 1.63
C HIS A 94 -4.18 5.48 0.61
N VAL A 95 -4.62 5.50 -0.65
CA VAL A 95 -3.95 6.24 -1.73
C VAL A 95 -3.95 7.75 -1.48
N MET A 96 -5.05 8.29 -0.95
CA MET A 96 -5.14 9.70 -0.59
C MET A 96 -4.20 10.05 0.57
N GLY A 97 -4.14 9.22 1.61
CA GLY A 97 -3.21 9.39 2.72
C GLY A 97 -1.76 9.42 2.24
N ASP A 98 -1.41 8.54 1.30
CA ASP A 98 -0.08 8.57 0.69
C ASP A 98 0.19 9.83 -0.11
N ASN A 99 -0.77 10.27 -0.93
CA ASN A 99 -0.60 11.46 -1.74
C ASN A 99 -0.40 12.73 -0.88
N ILE A 100 -1.04 12.79 0.29
CA ILE A 100 -0.96 13.90 1.24
C ILE A 100 0.31 13.84 2.08
N PHE A 101 0.65 12.68 2.64
CA PHE A 101 1.68 12.56 3.67
C PHE A 101 3.05 12.12 3.15
N ASN A 102 3.14 11.50 1.98
CA ASN A 102 4.43 11.14 1.40
C ASN A 102 5.01 12.27 0.57
N ARG A 103 6.32 12.44 0.65
CA ARG A 103 7.10 13.35 -0.20
C ARG A 103 7.40 12.73 -1.58
N ALA A 104 6.38 12.11 -2.18
CA ALA A 104 6.43 11.56 -3.52
C ALA A 104 5.80 12.53 -4.52
N ARG A 105 6.20 12.44 -5.79
CA ARG A 105 5.55 13.16 -6.87
C ARG A 105 4.11 12.70 -6.99
N THR A 106 3.16 13.63 -7.10
CA THR A 106 1.74 13.31 -7.28
C THR A 106 1.51 12.39 -8.48
N LEU A 107 2.25 12.62 -9.58
CA LEU A 107 2.19 11.78 -10.78
C LEU A 107 2.67 10.34 -10.57
N ALA A 108 3.51 10.09 -9.56
CA ALA A 108 3.96 8.74 -9.24
C ALA A 108 2.82 7.85 -8.72
N TYR A 109 1.69 8.42 -8.31
CA TYR A 109 0.48 7.67 -7.94
C TYR A 109 -0.40 7.31 -9.15
N PHE A 110 0.05 7.58 -10.38
CA PHE A 110 -0.61 7.07 -11.57
C PHE A 110 0.19 5.87 -12.09
N PHE A 111 -0.45 4.71 -12.13
CA PHE A 111 0.15 3.48 -12.65
C PHE A 111 0.63 3.65 -14.10
N THR A 112 -0.18 4.30 -14.94
CA THR A 112 0.16 4.60 -16.33
C THR A 112 1.41 5.47 -16.44
N TRP A 113 1.54 6.48 -15.59
CA TRP A 113 2.75 7.30 -15.52
C TRP A 113 3.97 6.46 -15.12
N ARG A 114 3.83 5.56 -14.14
CA ARG A 114 4.93 4.68 -13.70
C ARG A 114 5.37 3.68 -14.76
N LEU A 115 4.44 3.18 -15.58
CA LEU A 115 4.76 2.36 -16.76
C LEU A 115 5.65 3.15 -17.73
N CYS A 116 5.28 4.38 -18.05
CA CYS A 116 6.06 5.25 -18.95
C CYS A 116 7.46 5.58 -18.41
N HIS A 117 7.64 5.58 -17.08
CA HIS A 117 8.92 5.88 -16.42
C HIS A 117 9.68 4.61 -15.98
N GLY A 118 9.18 3.42 -16.32
CA GLY A 118 9.82 2.13 -16.05
C GLY A 118 10.00 1.82 -14.56
N PHE A 119 9.12 2.35 -13.70
CA PHE A 119 9.14 2.14 -12.24
C PHE A 119 10.44 2.55 -11.53
N ARG A 120 11.27 3.42 -12.11
CA ARG A 120 12.56 3.84 -11.52
C ARG A 120 12.33 4.68 -10.27
N ILE A 121 12.86 4.28 -9.12
CA ILE A 121 12.64 5.00 -7.83
C ILE A 121 13.00 6.49 -7.91
N GLU A 122 14.06 6.83 -8.65
CA GLU A 122 14.51 8.21 -8.86
C GLU A 122 13.43 9.12 -9.45
N SER A 123 12.46 8.56 -10.17
CA SER A 123 11.34 9.33 -10.72
C SER A 123 10.23 9.58 -9.67
N PHE A 124 10.23 8.91 -8.53
CA PHE A 124 9.10 8.93 -7.58
C PHE A 124 9.23 10.02 -6.51
N THR A 125 10.45 10.42 -6.14
CA THR A 125 10.68 11.34 -5.02
C THR A 125 11.12 12.73 -5.50
N TYR A 126 10.86 13.74 -4.67
CA TYR A 126 11.40 15.10 -4.88
C TYR A 126 12.83 15.26 -4.35
N GLN A 127 13.26 14.39 -3.43
CA GLN A 127 14.62 14.37 -2.88
C GLN A 127 15.28 13.01 -3.15
N PRO A 128 16.26 12.94 -4.06
CA PRO A 128 17.12 11.76 -4.20
C PRO A 128 17.99 11.67 -2.94
N GLY A 129 17.70 10.75 -2.02
CA GLY A 129 18.61 10.48 -0.89
C GLY A 129 17.97 10.14 0.46
N GLU A 130 16.72 10.50 0.74
CA GLU A 130 16.01 9.95 1.90
C GLU A 130 15.90 8.44 1.70
N THR A 131 16.55 7.67 2.58
CA THR A 131 16.83 6.27 2.29
C THR A 131 15.53 5.51 2.16
N MET A 132 15.28 5.02 0.95
CA MET A 132 14.19 4.09 0.65
C MET A 132 14.18 2.89 1.61
N ALA A 133 15.33 2.56 2.21
CA ALA A 133 15.50 1.70 3.38
C ALA A 133 14.51 1.98 4.51
N SER A 134 14.37 3.25 4.87
CA SER A 134 13.51 3.71 5.95
C SER A 134 12.04 3.63 5.58
N GLY A 135 11.68 3.91 4.31
CA GLY A 135 10.32 3.75 3.77
C GLY A 135 9.89 2.29 3.67
N LEU A 136 10.76 1.41 3.16
CA LEU A 136 10.52 -0.03 3.05
C LEU A 136 10.34 -0.70 4.42
N CYS A 137 11.20 -0.38 5.39
CA CYS A 137 11.04 -0.86 6.76
C CYS A 137 9.77 -0.31 7.45
N GLN A 138 9.20 0.78 6.94
CA GLN A 138 7.93 1.35 7.40
C GLN A 138 6.71 0.75 6.70
N ALA A 139 6.89 0.15 5.52
CA ALA A 139 5.85 -0.54 4.75
C ALA A 139 5.52 -1.94 5.31
N ILE A 140 6.33 -2.49 6.21
CA ILE A 140 6.09 -3.81 6.81
C ILE A 140 5.13 -3.65 8.00
N PRO A 141 3.86 -4.07 7.90
CA PRO A 141 2.98 -4.14 9.06
C PRO A 141 3.57 -5.13 10.06
N PHE A 142 3.52 -4.80 11.36
CA PHE A 142 4.03 -5.68 12.43
C PHE A 142 5.49 -6.13 12.22
N LYS A 143 6.37 -5.23 11.76
CA LYS A 143 7.79 -5.51 11.52
C LYS A 143 8.50 -6.31 12.62
N GLY A 144 8.12 -6.14 13.88
CA GLY A 144 8.68 -6.89 15.02
C GLY A 144 8.44 -8.40 14.94
N PHE A 145 7.38 -8.85 14.27
CA PHE A 145 7.06 -10.26 14.05
C PHE A 145 7.55 -10.77 12.69
N ILE A 146 7.42 -9.95 11.64
CA ILE A 146 7.74 -10.35 10.27
C ILE A 146 9.26 -10.42 10.02
N LEU A 147 10.03 -9.45 10.55
CA LEU A 147 11.47 -9.39 10.30
C LEU A 147 12.24 -10.61 10.82
N PRO A 148 11.98 -11.13 12.05
CA PRO A 148 12.61 -12.35 12.52
C PRO A 148 12.31 -13.58 11.64
N VAL A 149 11.06 -13.72 11.17
CA VAL A 149 10.65 -14.84 10.31
C VAL A 149 11.36 -14.78 8.95
N LEU A 150 11.38 -13.63 8.30
CA LEU A 150 12.07 -13.46 7.02
C LEU A 150 13.58 -13.69 7.14
N SER A 151 14.20 -13.25 8.25
CA SER A 151 15.61 -13.51 8.55
C SER A 151 15.88 -15.01 8.72
N TRP A 152 15.01 -15.72 9.45
CA TRP A 152 15.10 -17.17 9.64
C TRP A 152 14.97 -17.95 8.32
N ILE A 153 13.99 -17.59 7.46
CA ILE A 153 13.81 -18.19 6.14
C ILE A 153 15.08 -17.99 5.28
N ASN A 154 15.62 -16.77 5.27
CA ASN A 154 16.83 -16.46 4.49
C ASN A 154 18.02 -17.32 4.94
N ALA A 155 18.24 -17.43 6.25
CA ALA A 155 19.33 -18.22 6.83
C ALA A 155 19.19 -19.74 6.59
N ARG A 156 17.97 -20.23 6.33
CA ARG A 156 17.67 -21.65 6.16
C ARG A 156 17.68 -22.11 4.70
N PHE A 157 17.22 -21.27 3.77
CA PHE A 157 16.94 -21.68 2.39
C PHE A 157 17.76 -20.97 1.31
N PHE A 158 18.41 -19.85 1.64
CA PHE A 158 19.06 -18.99 0.64
C PHE A 158 20.53 -18.69 0.97
N LYS A 159 21.15 -19.46 1.88
CA LYS A 159 22.61 -19.43 2.05
C LYS A 159 23.29 -19.82 0.73
N ALA A 160 23.97 -18.84 0.12
CA ALA A 160 25.15 -19.07 -0.69
C ALA A 160 26.37 -19.09 0.24
#